data_AF-A0A5J4W2Y3-F1
#
_entry.id   AF-A0A5J4W2Y3-F1
#
_cell.length_a   1.000
_cell.length_b   1.000
_cell.length_c   1.000
_cell.angle_alpha   90.00
_cell.angle_beta   90.00
_cell.angle_gamma   90.00
#
_symmetry.space_group_name_H-M   'P 1'
#
loop_
_entity.id
_entity.type
_entity.pdbx_description
1 polymer ?
#
loop_
_entity_poly.entity_id
_entity_poly.type
_entity_poly.pdbx_seq_one_letter_code
_entity_poly.pdbx_strand_id
1 'polypeptide(L)'
;MENQIYDGISNRHINLQYPNENYIIKKCTFSNCYSAGNGGALSIYVYYGASTNIANCTFTNCTSEANGGAIRLDIYAGSTSTFEGLIQFINCTGNVGGSLHIKISSMKSKLIINEMKFEDCYSSSTGGGMYLLNQMNAHAYIEQLTFTNCSSLSRGGGAYIISEVSSYLQINQITAEDCVCSKGNGGGIYVNIDFGASSEFKMINISLLRCKAQSDTSNDLPPTGYGGGIFLTGQGNYNSLSKLLDFRKMKFNGNTANKSGQTMYIAMTQVAEWCRAGTAGEYVKGNYSDGISNQNELQGIPVDSVTFDSYSSTQINELQNRLQYYWNVDRDEYYVRSNGSDQQPCNSSNPCLTVEESQIYLNINSLKPFLLYIYDNVSISNIVVISQTITPRTFRNYPLDSIQLSDILIKANGGFYLGAKVRFQLINFIMEGTQQQGTHGINGLSDAAEIDLQDCQFHMQNSGSYIGKCLVYASIGGNHAISNLIAKDISSYENIIKILFYYAGSVIITDCQFENITKIGETIAGGATLAILQSHQTRFDIIDCKFTSCKAPYTTGGAVYVEIVSASALIAITRTLFKQ
;
A
#
# COMPACT_ATOMS: atom_id res chain seq x y z
N MET A 1 -30.58 -12.85 -18.51
CA MET A 1 -31.34 -11.69 -19.02
C MET A 1 -30.49 -11.01 -20.08
N GLU A 2 -31.00 -10.74 -21.28
CA GLU A 2 -30.18 -10.11 -22.33
C GLU A 2 -31.01 -9.21 -23.26
N ASN A 3 -30.48 -8.04 -23.63
CA ASN A 3 -31.07 -7.09 -24.58
C ASN A 3 -32.52 -6.68 -24.23
N GLN A 4 -32.80 -6.44 -22.94
CA GLN A 4 -34.16 -6.12 -22.45
C GLN A 4 -34.21 -4.80 -21.69
N ILE A 5 -35.37 -4.15 -21.75
CA ILE A 5 -35.72 -2.97 -20.96
C ILE A 5 -36.72 -3.41 -19.89
N TYR A 6 -36.43 -3.07 -18.64
CA TYR A 6 -37.29 -3.30 -17.48
C TYR A 6 -37.67 -1.95 -16.89
N ASP A 7 -38.90 -1.49 -17.14
CA ASP A 7 -39.40 -0.21 -16.65
C ASP A 7 -40.49 -0.43 -15.59
N GLY A 8 -40.31 0.17 -14.40
CA GLY A 8 -41.25 0.03 -13.28
C GLY A 8 -41.32 -1.38 -12.67
N ILE A 9 -40.45 -2.31 -13.10
CA ILE A 9 -40.43 -3.69 -12.61
C ILE A 9 -39.60 -3.73 -11.33
N SER A 10 -40.25 -3.99 -10.21
CA SER A 10 -39.63 -4.03 -8.89
C SER A 10 -38.79 -5.29 -8.65
N ASN A 11 -37.62 -5.09 -8.05
CA ASN A 11 -36.84 -6.04 -7.25
C ASN A 11 -36.85 -7.51 -7.74
N ARG A 12 -36.13 -7.79 -8.84
CA ARG A 12 -35.88 -9.16 -9.24
C ARG A 12 -34.85 -9.79 -8.30
N HIS A 13 -35.32 -10.77 -7.53
CA HIS A 13 -34.48 -11.59 -6.67
C HIS A 13 -33.76 -12.67 -7.48
N ILE A 14 -32.42 -12.65 -7.45
CA ILE A 14 -31.55 -13.64 -8.08
C ILE A 14 -30.75 -14.29 -6.95
N ASN A 15 -31.02 -15.56 -6.69
CA ASN A 15 -30.38 -16.31 -5.62
C ASN A 15 -29.69 -17.54 -6.21
N LEU A 16 -28.37 -17.47 -6.31
CA LEU A 16 -27.52 -18.50 -6.89
C LEU A 16 -26.88 -19.28 -5.75
N GLN A 17 -27.26 -20.55 -5.61
CA GLN A 17 -26.92 -21.36 -4.43
C GLN A 17 -26.20 -22.66 -4.77
N TYR A 18 -26.02 -22.97 -6.06
CA TYR A 18 -25.40 -24.22 -6.47
C TYR A 18 -23.99 -23.99 -7.04
N PRO A 19 -23.02 -24.88 -6.74
CA PRO A 19 -21.69 -24.80 -7.33
C PRO A 19 -21.76 -24.77 -8.86
N ASN A 20 -21.00 -23.84 -9.47
CA ASN A 20 -20.95 -23.62 -10.92
C ASN A 20 -22.25 -23.09 -11.55
N GLU A 21 -23.26 -22.73 -10.75
CA GLU A 21 -24.40 -21.96 -11.26
C GLU A 21 -23.91 -20.62 -11.81
N ASN A 22 -24.45 -20.20 -12.96
CA ASN A 22 -24.07 -18.96 -13.60
C ASN A 22 -25.30 -18.18 -14.06
N TYR A 23 -25.36 -16.90 -13.70
CA TYR A 23 -26.41 -15.99 -14.16
C TYR A 23 -25.82 -14.80 -14.91
N ILE A 24 -26.29 -14.58 -16.15
CA ILE A 24 -25.78 -13.52 -17.02
C ILE A 24 -26.88 -12.46 -17.22
N ILE A 25 -26.53 -11.18 -17.00
CA ILE A 25 -27.36 -10.01 -17.27
C ILE A 25 -26.58 -9.12 -18.22
N LYS A 26 -27.01 -8.98 -19.47
CA LYS A 26 -26.22 -8.31 -20.49
C LYS A 26 -27.03 -7.36 -21.34
N LYS A 27 -26.52 -6.13 -21.57
CA LYS A 27 -27.15 -5.13 -22.43
C LYS A 27 -28.61 -4.85 -22.01
N CYS A 28 -28.84 -4.81 -20.71
CA CYS A 28 -30.17 -4.54 -20.15
C CYS A 28 -30.26 -3.10 -19.63
N THR A 29 -31.44 -2.52 -19.74
CA THR A 29 -31.77 -1.23 -19.13
C THR A 29 -32.82 -1.45 -18.05
N PHE A 30 -32.59 -0.93 -16.86
CA PHE A 30 -33.54 -0.92 -15.75
C PHE A 30 -33.92 0.53 -15.46
N SER A 31 -35.21 0.84 -15.48
CA SER A 31 -35.71 2.20 -15.33
C SER A 31 -36.86 2.25 -14.33
N ASN A 32 -36.90 3.29 -13.50
CA ASN A 32 -37.98 3.56 -12.56
C ASN A 32 -38.33 2.36 -11.64
N CYS A 33 -37.35 1.48 -11.38
CA CYS A 33 -37.53 0.31 -10.54
C CYS A 33 -37.58 0.73 -9.07
N TYR A 34 -38.51 0.18 -8.30
CA TYR A 34 -38.70 0.54 -6.89
C TYR A 34 -38.76 -0.69 -5.99
N SER A 35 -38.18 -0.61 -4.80
CA SER A 35 -38.31 -1.61 -3.74
C SER A 35 -38.37 -0.95 -2.37
N ALA A 36 -39.30 -1.37 -1.51
CA ALA A 36 -39.23 -1.07 -0.08
C ALA A 36 -38.10 -1.86 0.62
N GLY A 37 -37.64 -2.96 0.00
CA GLY A 37 -36.50 -3.76 0.44
C GLY A 37 -35.22 -3.41 -0.31
N ASN A 38 -34.25 -4.32 -0.31
CA ASN A 38 -32.97 -4.12 -0.98
C ASN A 38 -33.10 -4.23 -2.51
N GLY A 39 -32.33 -3.43 -3.25
CA GLY A 39 -32.26 -3.53 -4.71
C GLY A 39 -33.55 -3.08 -5.39
N GLY A 40 -33.64 -1.82 -5.82
CA GLY A 40 -34.81 -1.33 -6.55
C GLY A 40 -35.06 -2.15 -7.81
N ALA A 41 -33.99 -2.47 -8.56
CA ALA A 41 -34.04 -3.31 -9.75
C ALA A 41 -33.65 -4.77 -9.45
N LEU A 42 -32.50 -4.99 -8.80
CA LEU A 42 -31.90 -6.31 -8.63
C LEU A 42 -31.46 -6.56 -7.19
N SER A 43 -31.85 -7.70 -6.64
CA SER A 43 -31.37 -8.19 -5.35
C SER A 43 -30.71 -9.55 -5.56
N ILE A 44 -29.36 -9.55 -5.54
CA ILE A 44 -28.53 -10.64 -6.03
C ILE A 44 -27.73 -11.23 -4.88
N TYR A 45 -27.82 -12.55 -4.74
CA TYR A 45 -27.04 -13.33 -3.80
C TYR A 45 -26.33 -14.47 -4.53
N VAL A 46 -25.02 -14.58 -4.31
CA VAL A 46 -24.16 -15.55 -5.01
C VAL A 46 -23.37 -16.35 -3.97
N TYR A 47 -23.66 -17.65 -3.89
CA TYR A 47 -23.13 -18.56 -2.87
C TYR A 47 -22.47 -19.81 -3.47
N TYR A 48 -21.63 -20.44 -2.65
CA TYR A 48 -21.12 -21.80 -2.84
C TYR A 48 -20.42 -22.05 -4.19
N GLY A 49 -19.64 -21.08 -4.67
CA GLY A 49 -18.91 -21.19 -5.93
C GLY A 49 -19.76 -20.92 -7.17
N ALA A 50 -20.96 -20.33 -7.01
CA ALA A 50 -21.74 -19.80 -8.12
C ALA A 50 -21.11 -18.51 -8.69
N SER A 51 -21.65 -18.08 -9.82
CA SER A 51 -21.16 -16.91 -10.55
C SER A 51 -22.28 -16.04 -11.13
N THR A 52 -22.02 -14.73 -11.19
CA THR A 52 -22.88 -13.79 -11.92
C THR A 52 -22.03 -12.89 -12.79
N ASN A 53 -22.50 -12.60 -14.01
CA ASN A 53 -21.88 -11.65 -14.92
C ASN A 53 -22.91 -10.60 -15.34
N ILE A 54 -22.61 -9.34 -15.03
CA ILE A 54 -23.43 -8.19 -15.43
C ILE A 54 -22.63 -7.34 -16.41
N ALA A 55 -23.11 -7.20 -17.64
CA ALA A 55 -22.33 -6.60 -18.72
C ALA A 55 -23.10 -5.53 -19.49
N ASN A 56 -22.51 -4.33 -19.64
CA ASN A 56 -23.07 -3.22 -20.43
C ASN A 56 -24.53 -2.88 -20.05
N CYS A 57 -24.82 -2.74 -18.77
CA CYS A 57 -26.17 -2.46 -18.27
C CYS A 57 -26.29 -1.03 -17.75
N THR A 58 -27.49 -0.46 -17.90
CA THR A 58 -27.82 0.90 -17.41
C THR A 58 -28.97 0.82 -16.42
N PHE A 59 -28.85 1.52 -15.31
CA PHE A 59 -29.85 1.65 -14.25
C PHE A 59 -30.19 3.13 -14.07
N THR A 60 -31.45 3.49 -14.26
CA THR A 60 -31.90 4.88 -14.23
C THR A 60 -33.11 5.02 -13.32
N ASN A 61 -33.10 6.02 -12.44
CA ASN A 61 -34.21 6.29 -11.51
C ASN A 61 -34.60 5.06 -10.67
N CYS A 62 -33.64 4.20 -10.30
CA CYS A 62 -33.93 3.05 -9.45
C CYS A 62 -33.85 3.44 -7.98
N THR A 63 -34.86 3.06 -7.20
CA THR A 63 -34.99 3.44 -5.80
C THR A 63 -35.18 2.23 -4.89
N SER A 64 -34.46 2.21 -3.78
CA SER A 64 -34.63 1.29 -2.66
C SER A 64 -34.77 2.08 -1.36
N GLU A 65 -35.75 1.75 -0.52
CA GLU A 65 -35.82 2.31 0.85
C GLU A 65 -34.75 1.72 1.78
N ALA A 66 -34.06 0.66 1.34
CA ALA A 66 -33.00 -0.04 2.07
C ALA A 66 -31.68 0.02 1.31
N ASN A 67 -31.00 -1.10 1.09
CA ASN A 67 -29.64 -1.11 0.53
C ASN A 67 -29.63 -1.25 -0.99
N GLY A 68 -28.82 -0.42 -1.67
CA GLY A 68 -28.62 -0.48 -3.11
C GLY A 68 -29.84 0.00 -3.89
N GLY A 69 -29.89 1.28 -4.23
CA GLY A 69 -31.03 1.86 -4.97
C GLY A 69 -31.38 1.10 -6.25
N ALA A 70 -30.37 0.67 -6.99
CA ALA A 70 -30.52 -0.20 -8.14
C ALA A 70 -30.21 -1.67 -7.80
N ILE A 71 -29.04 -1.93 -7.21
CA ILE A 71 -28.53 -3.28 -7.00
C ILE A 71 -28.06 -3.48 -5.56
N ARG A 72 -28.59 -4.53 -4.93
CA ARG A 72 -27.96 -5.16 -3.77
C ARG A 72 -27.24 -6.43 -4.23
N LEU A 73 -25.94 -6.55 -3.94
CA LEU A 73 -25.13 -7.71 -4.29
C LEU A 73 -24.40 -8.30 -3.08
N ASP A 74 -24.58 -9.60 -2.88
CA ASP A 74 -23.92 -10.40 -1.85
C ASP A 74 -23.13 -11.55 -2.48
N ILE A 75 -21.83 -11.65 -2.15
CA ILE A 75 -20.91 -12.65 -2.70
C ILE A 75 -20.25 -13.41 -1.55
N TYR A 76 -20.47 -14.72 -1.48
CA TYR A 76 -20.00 -15.55 -0.37
C TYR A 76 -19.47 -16.90 -0.82
N ALA A 77 -18.73 -17.55 0.09
CA ALA A 77 -18.36 -18.96 0.01
C ALA A 77 -17.71 -19.36 -1.33
N GLY A 78 -16.71 -18.61 -1.78
CA GLY A 78 -15.93 -18.93 -2.97
C GLY A 78 -16.57 -18.51 -4.30
N SER A 79 -17.64 -17.73 -4.25
CA SER A 79 -18.39 -17.29 -5.43
C SER A 79 -17.74 -16.10 -6.13
N THR A 80 -18.09 -15.87 -7.40
CA THR A 80 -17.54 -14.77 -8.19
C THR A 80 -18.63 -13.90 -8.81
N SER A 81 -18.51 -12.58 -8.69
CA SER A 81 -19.32 -11.65 -9.49
C SER A 81 -18.42 -10.80 -10.38
N THR A 82 -18.80 -10.68 -11.64
CA THR A 82 -18.06 -9.92 -12.64
C THR A 82 -18.96 -8.84 -13.26
N PHE A 83 -18.46 -7.62 -13.31
CA PHE A 83 -19.07 -6.52 -14.05
C PHE A 83 -18.20 -6.15 -15.25
N GLU A 84 -18.71 -6.37 -16.46
CA GLU A 84 -17.95 -6.23 -17.70
C GLU A 84 -18.47 -5.09 -18.59
N GLY A 85 -17.54 -4.43 -19.28
CA GLY A 85 -17.85 -3.21 -20.01
C GLY A 85 -18.36 -2.10 -19.08
N LEU A 86 -19.08 -1.14 -19.65
CA LEU A 86 -19.56 0.03 -18.93
C LEU A 86 -20.89 -0.27 -18.23
N ILE A 87 -20.90 -0.15 -16.90
CA ILE A 87 -22.13 -0.17 -16.09
C ILE A 87 -22.47 1.23 -15.62
N GLN A 88 -23.69 1.69 -15.85
CA GLN A 88 -24.10 3.06 -15.52
C GLN A 88 -25.26 3.08 -14.54
N PHE A 89 -25.15 3.93 -13.53
CA PHE A 89 -26.20 4.27 -12.58
C PHE A 89 -26.47 5.76 -12.66
N ILE A 90 -27.72 6.13 -12.92
CA ILE A 90 -28.13 7.53 -13.13
C ILE A 90 -29.35 7.80 -12.26
N ASN A 91 -29.25 8.82 -11.40
CA ASN A 91 -30.34 9.27 -10.53
C ASN A 91 -30.97 8.14 -9.69
N CYS A 92 -30.14 7.24 -9.18
CA CYS A 92 -30.60 6.15 -8.30
C CYS A 92 -30.52 6.57 -6.83
N THR A 93 -31.46 6.07 -6.03
CA THR A 93 -31.57 6.42 -4.61
C THR A 93 -31.67 5.20 -3.70
N GLY A 94 -30.89 5.18 -2.61
CA GLY A 94 -30.86 4.11 -1.62
C GLY A 94 -30.65 4.63 -0.21
N ASN A 95 -30.88 3.82 0.81
CA ASN A 95 -30.45 4.13 2.17
C ASN A 95 -28.93 3.97 2.34
N VAL A 96 -28.37 2.84 1.90
CA VAL A 96 -26.92 2.59 1.90
C VAL A 96 -26.48 2.15 0.50
N GLY A 97 -25.49 2.84 -0.06
CA GLY A 97 -25.12 2.67 -1.46
C GLY A 97 -26.25 3.13 -2.37
N GLY A 98 -26.31 4.45 -2.62
CA GLY A 98 -27.48 5.06 -3.25
C GLY A 98 -27.87 4.44 -4.59
N SER A 99 -26.92 3.83 -5.30
CA SER A 99 -27.19 2.92 -6.41
C SER A 99 -26.85 1.47 -6.11
N LEU A 100 -25.66 1.25 -5.54
CA LEU A 100 -25.04 -0.06 -5.48
C LEU A 100 -24.56 -0.36 -4.07
N HIS A 101 -25.04 -1.47 -3.51
CA HIS A 101 -24.55 -1.99 -2.25
C HIS A 101 -23.93 -3.37 -2.47
N ILE A 102 -22.62 -3.47 -2.28
CA ILE A 102 -21.86 -4.72 -2.40
C ILE A 102 -21.32 -5.15 -1.05
N LYS A 103 -21.51 -6.42 -0.72
CA LYS A 103 -20.77 -7.10 0.34
C LYS A 103 -20.17 -8.39 -0.22
N ILE A 104 -18.87 -8.54 -0.02
CA ILE A 104 -18.11 -9.72 -0.41
C ILE A 104 -17.38 -10.27 0.82
N SER A 105 -17.53 -11.58 1.04
CA SER A 105 -17.01 -12.26 2.22
C SER A 105 -16.60 -13.69 1.92
N SER A 106 -15.74 -14.25 2.76
CA SER A 106 -15.19 -15.61 2.73
C SER A 106 -14.04 -15.81 1.74
N MET A 107 -13.16 -16.77 2.08
CA MET A 107 -12.04 -17.18 1.23
C MET A 107 -12.50 -17.52 -0.19
N LYS A 108 -11.66 -17.14 -1.17
CA LYS A 108 -11.86 -17.38 -2.62
C LYS A 108 -13.04 -16.64 -3.25
N SER A 109 -13.85 -15.91 -2.49
CA SER A 109 -14.88 -15.06 -3.07
C SER A 109 -14.23 -13.92 -3.85
N LYS A 110 -14.77 -13.59 -5.03
CA LYS A 110 -14.20 -12.59 -5.94
C LYS A 110 -15.22 -11.60 -6.46
N LEU A 111 -14.83 -10.33 -6.49
CA LEU A 111 -15.49 -9.27 -7.22
C LEU A 111 -14.52 -8.75 -8.28
N ILE A 112 -14.98 -8.66 -9.52
CA ILE A 112 -14.20 -8.11 -10.63
C ILE A 112 -15.05 -7.04 -11.30
N ILE A 113 -14.54 -5.81 -11.38
CA ILE A 113 -15.24 -4.68 -12.00
C ILE A 113 -14.33 -4.06 -13.06
N ASN A 114 -14.84 -3.94 -14.29
CA ASN A 114 -14.18 -3.20 -15.36
C ASN A 114 -14.44 -1.69 -15.22
N GLU A 115 -15.63 -1.19 -15.57
CA GLU A 115 -15.92 0.24 -15.50
C GLU A 115 -17.33 0.47 -14.92
N MET A 116 -17.44 1.32 -13.89
CA MET A 116 -18.72 1.81 -13.37
C MET A 116 -18.78 3.34 -13.30
N LYS A 117 -19.94 3.88 -13.69
CA LYS A 117 -20.26 5.31 -13.58
C LYS A 117 -21.52 5.52 -12.75
N PHE A 118 -21.45 6.47 -11.84
CA PHE A 118 -22.54 6.90 -10.97
C PHE A 118 -22.76 8.39 -11.18
N GLU A 119 -23.96 8.78 -11.60
CA GLU A 119 -24.34 10.16 -11.90
C GLU A 119 -25.60 10.51 -11.12
N ASP A 120 -25.60 11.64 -10.43
CA ASP A 120 -26.76 12.16 -9.67
C ASP A 120 -27.33 11.16 -8.64
N CYS A 121 -26.50 10.27 -8.11
CA CYS A 121 -26.94 9.24 -7.19
C CYS A 121 -27.00 9.75 -5.75
N TYR A 122 -28.02 9.35 -5.00
CA TYR A 122 -28.26 9.83 -3.64
C TYR A 122 -28.39 8.70 -2.63
N SER A 123 -27.75 8.88 -1.48
CA SER A 123 -27.90 8.01 -0.32
C SER A 123 -28.44 8.76 0.89
N SER A 124 -29.54 8.27 1.46
CA SER A 124 -30.08 8.83 2.71
C SER A 124 -29.25 8.45 3.95
N SER A 125 -28.17 7.67 3.80
CA SER A 125 -27.22 7.37 4.88
C SER A 125 -25.77 7.48 4.38
N THR A 126 -25.22 6.45 3.75
CA THR A 126 -23.79 6.41 3.36
C THR A 126 -23.59 5.94 1.92
N GLY A 127 -22.52 6.42 1.27
CA GLY A 127 -22.12 6.08 -0.10
C GLY A 127 -23.16 6.50 -1.14
N GLY A 128 -23.13 7.75 -1.61
CA GLY A 128 -24.18 8.30 -2.51
C GLY A 128 -24.36 7.52 -3.80
N GLY A 129 -23.29 7.04 -4.42
CA GLY A 129 -23.34 6.06 -5.51
C GLY A 129 -23.19 4.63 -5.00
N MET A 130 -22.16 4.37 -4.19
CA MET A 130 -21.73 3.01 -3.87
C MET A 130 -21.36 2.80 -2.39
N TYR A 131 -21.77 1.64 -1.87
CA TYR A 131 -21.23 1.04 -0.66
C TYR A 131 -20.54 -0.27 -1.01
N LEU A 132 -19.29 -0.44 -0.57
CA LEU A 132 -18.49 -1.64 -0.77
C LEU A 132 -17.89 -2.12 0.55
N LEU A 133 -18.23 -3.34 0.94
CA LEU A 133 -17.64 -4.03 2.09
C LEU A 133 -16.91 -5.31 1.64
N ASN A 134 -15.59 -5.32 1.82
CA ASN A 134 -14.71 -6.44 1.51
C ASN A 134 -14.12 -7.04 2.79
N GLN A 135 -14.39 -8.31 3.08
CA GLN A 135 -14.03 -8.92 4.36
C GLN A 135 -13.69 -10.42 4.28
N MET A 136 -13.13 -10.97 5.37
CA MET A 136 -12.93 -12.42 5.56
C MET A 136 -12.19 -13.11 4.39
N ASN A 137 -11.04 -12.57 3.96
CA ASN A 137 -10.24 -13.13 2.85
C ASN A 137 -10.91 -13.08 1.47
N ALA A 138 -11.85 -12.16 1.28
CA ALA A 138 -12.40 -11.83 -0.03
C ALA A 138 -11.46 -10.99 -0.88
N HIS A 139 -11.60 -11.12 -2.21
CA HIS A 139 -10.78 -10.40 -3.17
C HIS A 139 -11.65 -9.53 -4.08
N ALA A 140 -11.35 -8.23 -4.15
CA ALA A 140 -11.98 -7.29 -5.05
C ALA A 140 -10.94 -6.64 -5.97
N TYR A 141 -11.17 -6.75 -7.27
CA TYR A 141 -10.35 -6.14 -8.33
C TYR A 141 -11.23 -5.17 -9.11
N ILE A 142 -10.90 -3.89 -9.05
CA ILE A 142 -11.69 -2.82 -9.65
C ILE A 142 -10.79 -1.99 -10.56
N GLU A 143 -11.09 -1.95 -11.85
CA GLU A 143 -10.32 -1.18 -12.81
C GLU A 143 -10.69 0.31 -12.73
N GLN A 144 -11.96 0.67 -12.93
CA GLN A 144 -12.39 2.08 -12.94
C GLN A 144 -13.73 2.33 -12.24
N LEU A 145 -13.75 3.34 -11.37
CA LEU A 145 -14.96 3.91 -10.77
C LEU A 145 -15.02 5.42 -11.00
N THR A 146 -16.19 5.93 -11.41
CA THR A 146 -16.44 7.37 -11.54
C THR A 146 -17.74 7.75 -10.84
N PHE A 147 -17.67 8.76 -9.96
CA PHE A 147 -18.80 9.36 -9.26
C PHE A 147 -18.90 10.83 -9.65
N THR A 148 -20.05 11.24 -10.18
CA THR A 148 -20.32 12.62 -10.58
C THR A 148 -21.59 13.10 -9.91
N ASN A 149 -21.53 14.24 -9.24
CA ASN A 149 -22.68 14.87 -8.57
C ASN A 149 -23.46 13.93 -7.63
N CYS A 150 -22.76 12.97 -7.01
CA CYS A 150 -23.35 12.03 -6.07
C CYS A 150 -23.37 12.63 -4.66
N SER A 151 -24.38 12.29 -3.85
CA SER A 151 -24.44 12.79 -2.48
C SER A 151 -24.91 11.79 -1.43
N SER A 152 -24.44 11.97 -0.20
CA SER A 152 -24.88 11.18 0.95
C SER A 152 -25.03 12.05 2.20
N LEU A 153 -25.73 11.53 3.21
CA LEU A 153 -25.87 12.24 4.48
C LEU A 153 -24.62 12.09 5.36
N SER A 154 -24.10 10.87 5.57
CA SER A 154 -23.20 10.58 6.71
C SER A 154 -21.76 10.23 6.35
N ARG A 155 -21.51 9.45 5.28
CA ARG A 155 -20.13 9.03 4.91
C ARG A 155 -20.05 8.84 3.40
N GLY A 156 -19.10 9.52 2.74
CA GLY A 156 -18.79 9.30 1.33
C GLY A 156 -19.88 9.82 0.39
N GLY A 157 -19.76 11.04 -0.13
CA GLY A 157 -20.76 11.59 -1.05
C GLY A 157 -20.89 10.77 -2.35
N GLY A 158 -19.79 10.26 -2.87
CA GLY A 158 -19.75 9.27 -3.95
C GLY A 158 -19.72 7.84 -3.43
N ALA A 159 -18.74 7.49 -2.59
CA ALA A 159 -18.54 6.10 -2.16
C ALA A 159 -18.16 5.95 -0.68
N TYR A 160 -18.67 4.88 -0.07
CA TYR A 160 -18.16 4.35 1.19
C TYR A 160 -17.54 2.97 0.96
N ILE A 161 -16.23 2.86 1.21
CA ILE A 161 -15.42 1.67 0.95
C ILE A 161 -14.84 1.16 2.28
N ILE A 162 -15.00 -0.14 2.54
CA ILE A 162 -14.51 -0.81 3.73
C ILE A 162 -13.69 -2.03 3.32
N SER A 163 -12.47 -2.14 3.85
CA SER A 163 -11.60 -3.31 3.69
C SER A 163 -11.22 -3.83 5.08
N GLU A 164 -11.77 -4.97 5.48
CA GLU A 164 -11.53 -5.59 6.79
C GLU A 164 -10.34 -6.55 6.77
N VAL A 165 -10.00 -7.14 7.93
CA VAL A 165 -8.85 -8.04 8.12
C VAL A 165 -8.73 -9.10 7.04
N SER A 166 -7.50 -9.28 6.55
CA SER A 166 -7.11 -10.30 5.56
C SER A 166 -7.81 -10.18 4.21
N SER A 167 -8.50 -9.08 3.93
CA SER A 167 -9.15 -8.85 2.65
C SER A 167 -8.17 -8.25 1.62
N TYR A 168 -8.42 -8.51 0.35
CA TYR A 168 -7.68 -7.93 -0.77
C TYR A 168 -8.59 -6.99 -1.55
N LEU A 169 -8.26 -5.70 -1.61
CA LEU A 169 -8.98 -4.70 -2.41
C LEU A 169 -8.00 -3.87 -3.23
N GLN A 170 -8.09 -3.97 -4.55
CA GLN A 170 -7.35 -3.12 -5.48
C GLN A 170 -8.31 -2.31 -6.34
N ILE A 171 -8.10 -1.00 -6.38
CA ILE A 171 -8.79 -0.04 -7.23
C ILE A 171 -7.75 0.70 -8.08
N ASN A 172 -7.74 0.46 -9.38
CA ASN A 172 -6.75 1.04 -10.28
C ASN A 172 -7.02 2.52 -10.54
N GLN A 173 -8.28 2.89 -10.77
CA GLN A 173 -8.71 4.27 -10.95
C GLN A 173 -10.01 4.56 -10.23
N ILE A 174 -10.03 5.67 -9.49
CA ILE A 174 -11.24 6.18 -8.84
C ILE A 174 -11.31 7.70 -8.99
N THR A 175 -12.43 8.18 -9.49
CA THR A 175 -12.72 9.61 -9.65
C THR A 175 -13.99 9.97 -8.90
N ALA A 176 -13.93 10.99 -8.06
CA ALA A 176 -15.09 11.65 -7.48
C ALA A 176 -15.08 13.13 -7.88
N GLU A 177 -16.15 13.58 -8.52
CA GLU A 177 -16.32 14.93 -9.00
C GLU A 177 -17.66 15.51 -8.55
N ASP A 178 -17.63 16.73 -8.02
CA ASP A 178 -18.82 17.45 -7.52
C ASP A 178 -19.66 16.67 -6.49
N CYS A 179 -19.04 15.73 -5.76
CA CYS A 179 -19.74 14.91 -4.78
C CYS A 179 -19.88 15.61 -3.43
N VAL A 180 -20.96 15.33 -2.70
CA VAL A 180 -21.25 16.02 -1.43
C VAL A 180 -21.63 15.04 -0.32
N CYS A 181 -20.98 15.16 0.83
CA CYS A 181 -21.43 14.54 2.08
C CYS A 181 -21.98 15.64 3.01
N SER A 182 -23.29 15.66 3.26
CA SER A 182 -23.96 16.84 3.82
C SER A 182 -23.94 16.95 5.36
N LYS A 183 -23.68 15.84 6.05
CA LYS A 183 -23.71 15.73 7.53
C LYS A 183 -22.64 14.74 8.01
N GLY A 184 -21.48 14.78 7.38
CA GLY A 184 -20.57 13.64 7.39
C GLY A 184 -19.16 13.95 6.94
N ASN A 185 -18.40 12.90 6.71
CA ASN A 185 -17.01 12.95 6.31
C ASN A 185 -16.81 12.31 4.93
N GLY A 186 -15.75 12.70 4.22
CA GLY A 186 -15.45 12.16 2.90
C GLY A 186 -16.43 12.70 1.86
N GLY A 187 -16.30 13.96 1.47
CA GLY A 187 -17.24 14.59 0.53
C GLY A 187 -17.34 13.84 -0.80
N GLY A 188 -16.22 13.33 -1.31
CA GLY A 188 -16.22 12.35 -2.41
C GLY A 188 -16.22 10.92 -1.89
N ILE A 189 -15.18 10.54 -1.13
CA ILE A 189 -14.93 9.15 -0.79
C ILE A 189 -14.69 9.03 0.72
N TYR A 190 -15.31 8.03 1.35
CA TYR A 190 -14.97 7.61 2.70
C TYR A 190 -14.36 6.21 2.63
N VAL A 191 -13.19 6.03 3.26
CA VAL A 191 -12.48 4.75 3.29
C VAL A 191 -12.21 4.34 4.74
N ASN A 192 -12.59 3.11 5.09
CA ASN A 192 -12.25 2.48 6.37
C ASN A 192 -11.42 1.21 6.12
N ILE A 193 -10.21 1.16 6.65
CA ILE A 193 -9.24 0.10 6.42
C ILE A 193 -8.90 -0.57 7.74
N ASP A 194 -8.91 -1.89 7.77
CA ASP A 194 -8.21 -2.62 8.81
C ASP A 194 -6.74 -2.82 8.43
N PHE A 195 -5.84 -2.12 9.12
CA PHE A 195 -4.39 -2.19 8.92
C PHE A 195 -3.75 -3.46 9.53
N GLY A 196 -4.56 -4.40 10.02
CA GLY A 196 -4.13 -5.68 10.55
C GLY A 196 -3.25 -6.48 9.58
N ALA A 197 -2.38 -7.31 10.17
CA ALA A 197 -1.44 -8.14 9.41
C ALA A 197 -2.20 -9.06 8.45
N SER A 198 -1.93 -8.95 7.13
CA SER A 198 -2.48 -9.70 5.97
C SER A 198 -3.50 -8.98 5.09
N SER A 199 -3.98 -7.79 5.44
CA SER A 199 -4.83 -7.02 4.52
C SER A 199 -4.01 -6.44 3.36
N GLU A 200 -4.53 -6.52 2.14
CA GLU A 200 -4.01 -5.81 0.97
C GLU A 200 -5.05 -4.78 0.52
N PHE A 201 -4.66 -3.51 0.48
CA PHE A 201 -5.48 -2.40 0.03
C PHE A 201 -4.63 -1.53 -0.89
N LYS A 202 -5.10 -1.28 -2.11
CA LYS A 202 -4.42 -0.40 -3.07
C LYS A 202 -5.45 0.48 -3.77
N MET A 203 -5.25 1.79 -3.72
CA MET A 203 -5.93 2.76 -4.58
C MET A 203 -4.86 3.56 -5.32
N ILE A 204 -4.78 3.40 -6.64
CA ILE A 204 -3.61 3.85 -7.41
C ILE A 204 -3.82 5.25 -7.99
N ASN A 205 -4.78 5.40 -8.92
CA ASN A 205 -5.05 6.68 -9.58
C ASN A 205 -6.32 7.31 -8.99
N ILE A 206 -6.12 8.20 -8.01
CA ILE A 206 -7.21 8.87 -7.28
C ILE A 206 -7.40 10.28 -7.85
N SER A 207 -8.62 10.64 -8.25
CA SER A 207 -8.98 11.99 -8.68
C SER A 207 -10.15 12.55 -7.86
N LEU A 208 -9.95 13.69 -7.19
CA LEU A 208 -10.91 14.29 -6.27
C LEU A 208 -11.14 15.76 -6.64
N LEU A 209 -12.28 16.06 -7.25
CA LEU A 209 -12.55 17.35 -7.87
C LEU A 209 -13.81 17.97 -7.29
N ARG A 210 -13.68 19.15 -6.68
CA ARG A 210 -14.82 19.96 -6.20
C ARG A 210 -15.79 19.24 -5.27
N CYS A 211 -15.30 18.23 -4.55
CA CYS A 211 -16.09 17.51 -3.57
C CYS A 211 -16.21 18.29 -2.26
N LYS A 212 -17.29 18.04 -1.50
CA LYS A 212 -17.59 18.81 -0.28
C LYS A 212 -18.00 17.94 0.90
N ALA A 213 -17.30 18.11 2.04
CA ALA A 213 -17.70 17.54 3.33
C ALA A 213 -18.32 18.63 4.23
N GLN A 214 -19.59 18.46 4.61
CA GLN A 214 -20.32 19.39 5.45
C GLN A 214 -20.56 18.77 6.83
N SER A 215 -20.36 19.58 7.86
CA SER A 215 -20.60 19.19 9.24
C SER A 215 -22.10 19.16 9.55
N ASP A 216 -22.54 18.14 10.28
CA ASP A 216 -23.81 18.16 10.98
C ASP A 216 -23.76 19.19 12.10
N THR A 217 -24.60 20.22 12.04
CA THR A 217 -24.68 21.25 13.10
C THR A 217 -25.62 20.84 14.23
N SER A 218 -26.31 19.69 14.10
CA SER A 218 -27.23 19.18 15.12
C SER A 218 -26.58 18.20 16.10
N ASN A 219 -25.42 17.64 15.75
CA ASN A 219 -24.68 16.67 16.57
C ASN A 219 -23.18 16.92 16.49
N ASP A 220 -22.51 16.93 17.64
CA ASP A 220 -21.04 17.06 17.71
C ASP A 220 -20.31 15.71 17.63
N LEU A 221 -20.99 14.60 17.95
CA LEU A 221 -20.46 13.24 17.97
C LEU A 221 -21.33 12.28 17.12
N PRO A 222 -20.73 11.46 16.23
CA PRO A 222 -19.32 11.50 15.83
C PRO A 222 -18.98 12.81 15.08
N PRO A 223 -17.72 13.24 15.07
CA PRO A 223 -17.29 14.47 14.42
C PRO A 223 -17.45 14.42 12.89
N THR A 224 -17.93 15.51 12.30
CA THR A 224 -18.29 15.60 10.86
C THR A 224 -17.71 16.84 10.19
N GLY A 225 -17.66 16.86 8.86
CA GLY A 225 -17.14 17.97 8.07
C GLY A 225 -15.65 17.88 7.75
N TYR A 226 -15.07 16.67 7.74
CA TYR A 226 -13.66 16.40 7.47
C TYR A 226 -13.47 15.67 6.13
N GLY A 227 -12.39 15.98 5.41
CA GLY A 227 -12.00 15.28 4.19
C GLY A 227 -12.94 15.56 3.02
N GLY A 228 -12.85 16.76 2.43
CA GLY A 228 -13.76 17.18 1.36
C GLY A 228 -13.69 16.31 0.12
N GLY A 229 -12.48 15.93 -0.31
CA GLY A 229 -12.27 14.92 -1.33
C GLY A 229 -12.41 13.50 -0.77
N ILE A 230 -11.55 13.17 0.19
CA ILE A 230 -11.46 11.85 0.81
C ILE A 230 -11.28 11.94 2.32
N PHE A 231 -11.99 11.08 3.05
CA PHE A 231 -11.73 10.78 4.45
C PHE A 231 -11.23 9.35 4.56
N LEU A 232 -10.02 9.16 5.08
CA LEU A 232 -9.40 7.85 5.25
C LEU A 232 -9.23 7.56 6.74
N THR A 233 -9.72 6.42 7.19
CA THR A 233 -9.49 5.97 8.57
C THR A 233 -9.29 4.47 8.64
N GLY A 234 -8.99 3.98 9.83
CA GLY A 234 -8.83 2.57 10.05
C GLY A 234 -8.57 2.19 11.49
N GLN A 235 -8.51 0.88 11.71
CA GLN A 235 -8.08 0.24 12.94
C GLN A 235 -6.76 -0.50 12.72
N GLY A 236 -6.07 -0.84 13.80
CA GLY A 236 -4.77 -1.50 13.74
C GLY A 236 -3.61 -0.54 13.47
N ASN A 237 -2.40 -1.10 13.40
CA ASN A 237 -1.17 -0.33 13.20
C ASN A 237 -0.72 -0.43 11.75
N TYR A 238 -0.81 0.66 11.00
CA TYR A 238 -0.28 0.72 9.64
C TYR A 238 1.24 0.48 9.64
N ASN A 239 1.66 -0.53 8.88
CA ASN A 239 3.06 -0.80 8.63
C ASN A 239 3.54 -0.03 7.41
N SER A 240 4.33 1.03 7.62
CA SER A 240 4.87 1.87 6.53
C SER A 240 5.71 1.10 5.50
N LEU A 241 6.29 -0.04 5.89
CA LEU A 241 7.06 -0.91 4.99
C LEU A 241 6.19 -1.66 3.98
N SER A 242 4.88 -1.83 4.27
CA SER A 242 3.95 -2.53 3.36
C SER A 242 3.63 -1.72 2.11
N LYS A 243 3.86 -0.40 2.12
CA LYS A 243 3.46 0.54 1.07
C LYS A 243 1.97 0.40 0.65
N LEU A 244 1.10 -0.03 1.58
CA LEU A 244 -0.34 -0.15 1.36
C LEU A 244 -0.96 1.16 0.87
N LEU A 245 -0.46 2.29 1.40
CA LEU A 245 -0.93 3.63 1.07
C LEU A 245 0.11 4.35 0.22
N ASP A 246 -0.12 4.42 -1.09
CA ASP A 246 0.70 5.17 -2.04
C ASP A 246 -0.16 6.11 -2.88
N PHE A 247 -0.24 7.38 -2.46
CA PHE A 247 -1.06 8.42 -3.09
C PHE A 247 -0.22 9.36 -3.97
N ARG A 248 0.97 8.94 -4.43
CA ARG A 248 1.83 9.74 -5.35
C ARG A 248 1.09 10.23 -6.59
N LYS A 249 0.12 9.45 -7.08
CA LYS A 249 -0.67 9.74 -8.28
C LYS A 249 -2.01 10.42 -7.99
N MET A 250 -2.30 10.78 -6.74
CA MET A 250 -3.52 11.49 -6.39
C MET A 250 -3.53 12.87 -7.05
N LYS A 251 -4.65 13.22 -7.68
CA LYS A 251 -4.92 14.53 -8.26
C LYS A 251 -6.14 15.14 -7.58
N PHE A 252 -6.01 16.39 -7.14
CA PHE A 252 -7.12 17.09 -6.54
C PHE A 252 -7.20 18.56 -6.96
N ASN A 253 -8.42 19.11 -6.96
CA ASN A 253 -8.67 20.52 -7.21
C ASN A 253 -10.04 20.94 -6.65
N GLY A 254 -10.09 22.07 -5.94
CA GLY A 254 -11.34 22.74 -5.55
C GLY A 254 -12.19 22.03 -4.49
N ASN A 255 -11.67 21.04 -3.77
CA ASN A 255 -12.41 20.37 -2.70
C ASN A 255 -12.58 21.29 -1.48
N THR A 256 -13.64 21.07 -0.69
CA THR A 256 -13.90 21.85 0.52
C THR A 256 -14.38 20.98 1.67
N ALA A 257 -13.98 21.33 2.89
CA ALA A 257 -14.43 20.67 4.11
C ALA A 257 -14.77 21.75 5.16
N ASN A 258 -15.91 21.62 5.85
CA ASN A 258 -16.32 22.60 6.86
C ASN A 258 -15.34 22.70 8.03
N LYS A 259 -14.60 21.62 8.36
CA LYS A 259 -13.68 21.56 9.50
C LYS A 259 -12.22 21.51 9.07
N SER A 260 -11.76 20.41 8.47
CA SER A 260 -10.34 20.22 8.14
C SER A 260 -10.12 19.16 7.06
N GLY A 261 -8.98 19.26 6.37
CA GLY A 261 -8.64 18.41 5.24
C GLY A 261 -9.56 18.72 4.06
N GLN A 262 -9.36 19.86 3.40
CA GLN A 262 -10.17 20.29 2.25
C GLN A 262 -10.18 19.20 1.18
N THR A 263 -9.03 18.61 0.87
CA THR A 263 -8.95 17.43 0.02
C THR A 263 -8.94 16.16 0.85
N MET A 264 -7.97 15.98 1.73
CA MET A 264 -7.78 14.73 2.47
C MET A 264 -7.75 14.99 3.97
N TYR A 265 -8.56 14.22 4.69
CA TYR A 265 -8.41 14.05 6.12
C TYR A 265 -8.13 12.59 6.46
N ILE A 266 -7.12 12.35 7.30
CA ILE A 266 -6.75 11.00 7.73
C ILE A 266 -6.80 10.86 9.25
N ALA A 267 -7.47 9.81 9.73
CA ALA A 267 -7.47 9.40 11.13
C ALA A 267 -6.88 7.99 11.24
N MET A 268 -5.58 7.94 11.57
CA MET A 268 -4.80 6.69 11.68
C MET A 268 -3.67 6.89 12.70
N THR A 269 -3.46 5.90 13.58
CA THR A 269 -2.42 5.96 14.64
C THR A 269 -1.01 6.25 14.11
N GLN A 270 -0.65 5.70 12.94
CA GLN A 270 0.66 5.80 12.31
C GLN A 270 0.73 6.86 11.18
N VAL A 271 -0.07 7.93 11.26
CA VAL A 271 -0.12 8.99 10.23
C VAL A 271 1.24 9.65 10.01
N ALA A 272 2.01 9.87 11.08
CA ALA A 272 3.31 10.52 10.99
C ALA A 272 4.34 9.61 10.29
N GLU A 273 4.30 8.32 10.57
CA GLU A 273 5.12 7.28 9.98
C GLU A 273 4.82 7.13 8.49
N TRP A 274 3.55 7.14 8.09
CA TRP A 274 3.17 7.17 6.68
C TRP A 274 3.71 8.41 5.96
N CYS A 275 3.56 9.58 6.56
CA CYS A 275 4.10 10.84 6.02
C CYS A 275 5.63 10.80 5.86
N ARG A 276 6.34 10.01 6.69
CA ARG A 276 7.81 9.85 6.69
C ARG A 276 8.30 8.60 5.93
N ALA A 277 7.42 7.85 5.28
CA ALA A 277 7.80 6.64 4.53
C ALA A 277 8.70 6.95 3.31
N GLY A 278 8.67 8.20 2.83
CA GLY A 278 9.56 8.74 1.79
C GLY A 278 10.56 9.76 2.33
N THR A 279 11.10 10.60 1.46
CA THR A 279 12.01 11.71 1.85
C THR A 279 11.28 13.04 2.01
N ALA A 280 10.24 13.26 1.22
CA ALA A 280 9.54 14.54 1.15
C ALA A 280 8.02 14.34 1.13
N GLY A 281 7.49 13.29 1.76
CA GLY A 281 6.04 13.02 1.82
C GLY A 281 5.42 12.60 0.49
N GLU A 282 6.23 12.11 -0.46
CA GLU A 282 5.80 11.76 -1.82
C GLU A 282 4.62 10.77 -1.83
N TYR A 283 4.58 9.81 -0.92
CA TYR A 283 3.48 8.84 -0.78
C TYR A 283 2.14 9.45 -0.32
N VAL A 284 2.12 10.72 0.10
CA VAL A 284 0.93 11.41 0.64
C VAL A 284 0.50 12.57 -0.26
N LYS A 285 1.45 13.28 -0.87
CA LYS A 285 1.24 14.60 -1.49
C LYS A 285 0.30 14.60 -2.70
N GLY A 286 0.34 13.58 -3.55
CA GLY A 286 -0.29 13.69 -4.87
C GLY A 286 0.26 14.92 -5.63
N ASN A 287 -0.63 15.78 -6.12
CA ASN A 287 -0.27 17.07 -6.74
C ASN A 287 -0.07 18.25 -5.76
N TYR A 288 0.04 18.00 -4.44
CA TYR A 288 0.41 19.03 -3.45
C TYR A 288 1.87 19.48 -3.61
N SER A 289 2.11 20.80 -3.61
CA SER A 289 3.44 21.40 -3.70
C SER A 289 3.78 22.21 -2.45
N ASP A 290 4.89 21.87 -1.77
CA ASP A 290 5.33 22.58 -0.56
C ASP A 290 5.56 24.07 -0.83
N GLY A 291 5.05 24.93 0.04
CA GLY A 291 5.17 26.39 -0.09
C GLY A 291 4.28 27.04 -1.14
N ILE A 292 3.55 26.24 -1.94
CA ILE A 292 2.63 26.72 -2.99
C ILE A 292 1.18 26.34 -2.66
N SER A 293 0.93 25.07 -2.34
CA SER A 293 -0.41 24.57 -2.03
C SER A 293 -0.89 25.05 -0.65
N ASN A 294 -2.21 25.19 -0.49
CA ASN A 294 -2.82 25.51 0.79
C ASN A 294 -2.62 24.35 1.78
N GLN A 295 -2.00 24.59 2.93
CA GLN A 295 -1.69 23.53 3.89
C GLN A 295 -2.94 22.86 4.51
N ASN A 296 -4.12 23.48 4.41
CA ASN A 296 -5.38 22.88 4.85
C ASN A 296 -5.93 21.85 3.85
N GLU A 297 -5.27 21.63 2.70
CA GLU A 297 -5.63 20.56 1.76
C GLU A 297 -5.47 19.18 2.40
N LEU A 298 -4.36 18.97 3.11
CA LEU A 298 -3.96 17.68 3.66
C LEU A 298 -3.76 17.79 5.17
N GLN A 299 -4.69 17.22 5.94
CA GLN A 299 -4.65 17.23 7.40
C GLN A 299 -4.96 15.84 7.96
N GLY A 300 -4.63 15.60 9.23
CA GLY A 300 -4.96 14.34 9.88
C GLY A 300 -4.61 14.32 11.35
N ILE A 301 -4.89 13.20 11.99
CA ILE A 301 -4.77 13.01 13.44
C ILE A 301 -4.25 11.60 13.74
N PRO A 302 -3.28 11.45 14.68
CA PRO A 302 -2.66 10.17 15.01
C PRO A 302 -3.51 9.30 15.95
N VAL A 303 -4.77 9.04 15.57
CA VAL A 303 -5.68 8.16 16.35
C VAL A 303 -6.45 7.21 15.42
N ASP A 304 -6.90 6.07 15.95
CA ASP A 304 -7.73 5.13 15.19
C ASP A 304 -9.17 5.64 14.98
N SER A 305 -9.93 4.90 14.17
CA SER A 305 -11.31 5.27 13.81
C SER A 305 -12.24 5.38 15.02
N VAL A 306 -12.08 4.50 16.02
CA VAL A 306 -12.95 4.45 17.21
C VAL A 306 -12.71 5.66 18.09
N THR A 307 -11.43 5.99 18.29
CA THR A 307 -11.00 7.15 19.07
C THR A 307 -11.43 8.44 18.38
N PHE A 308 -11.22 8.55 17.06
CA PHE A 308 -11.70 9.69 16.28
C PHE A 308 -13.21 9.91 16.44
N ASP A 309 -14.02 8.85 16.28
CA ASP A 309 -15.48 8.93 16.40
C ASP A 309 -15.95 9.32 17.81
N SER A 310 -15.09 9.18 18.83
CA SER A 310 -15.36 9.58 20.23
C SER A 310 -14.96 11.01 20.58
N TYR A 311 -14.18 11.70 19.73
CA TYR A 311 -13.64 13.02 20.03
C TYR A 311 -14.55 14.16 19.62
N SER A 312 -14.63 15.17 20.49
CA SER A 312 -15.21 16.48 20.14
C SER A 312 -14.35 17.22 19.11
N SER A 313 -14.97 18.17 18.40
CA SER A 313 -14.24 19.07 17.49
C SER A 313 -13.06 19.78 18.16
N THR A 314 -13.17 20.13 19.45
CA THR A 314 -12.10 20.80 20.21
C THR A 314 -10.90 19.87 20.40
N GLN A 315 -11.12 18.64 20.86
CA GLN A 315 -10.05 17.65 21.02
C GLN A 315 -9.36 17.34 19.70
N ILE A 316 -10.14 17.23 18.61
CA ILE A 316 -9.57 17.04 17.28
C ILE A 316 -8.68 18.22 16.89
N ASN A 317 -9.14 19.46 17.09
CA ASN A 317 -8.37 20.66 16.74
C ASN A 317 -7.05 20.77 17.53
N GLU A 318 -7.01 20.26 18.76
CA GLU A 318 -5.81 20.24 19.60
C GLU A 318 -4.78 19.18 19.17
N LEU A 319 -5.24 18.06 18.61
CA LEU A 319 -4.41 16.88 18.31
C LEU A 319 -4.08 16.71 16.83
N GLN A 320 -4.92 17.24 15.94
CA GLN A 320 -4.70 17.14 14.50
C GLN A 320 -3.52 17.98 14.05
N ASN A 321 -3.00 17.66 12.87
CA ASN A 321 -1.94 18.43 12.26
C ASN A 321 -2.12 18.56 10.74
N ARG A 322 -1.45 19.56 10.17
CA ARG A 322 -1.19 19.62 8.73
C ARG A 322 -0.15 18.56 8.41
N LEU A 323 -0.43 17.72 7.42
CA LEU A 323 0.44 16.58 7.15
C LEU A 323 1.84 17.03 6.70
N GLN A 324 1.95 18.24 6.13
CA GLN A 324 3.24 18.83 5.73
C GLN A 324 4.28 18.86 6.85
N TYR A 325 3.88 19.08 8.10
CA TYR A 325 4.83 19.13 9.21
C TYR A 325 5.42 17.76 9.57
N TYR A 326 4.81 16.66 9.15
CA TYR A 326 5.35 15.33 9.41
C TYR A 326 6.48 14.95 8.45
N TRP A 327 6.48 15.43 7.21
CA TRP A 327 7.56 15.22 6.24
C TRP A 327 8.56 16.37 6.14
N ASN A 328 8.17 17.58 6.53
CA ASN A 328 9.07 18.74 6.61
C ASN A 328 9.72 18.83 8.00
N VAL A 329 10.51 17.82 8.34
CA VAL A 329 11.23 17.72 9.62
C VAL A 329 12.65 18.27 9.49
N ASP A 330 13.12 18.91 10.56
CA ASP A 330 14.55 19.26 10.70
C ASP A 330 15.39 17.97 10.70
N ARG A 331 16.34 17.87 9.77
CA ARG A 331 17.14 16.67 9.51
C ARG A 331 18.58 17.02 9.19
N ASP A 332 19.48 16.13 9.58
CA ASP A 332 20.90 16.22 9.21
C ASP A 332 21.06 15.66 7.79
N GLU A 333 21.48 16.52 6.86
CA GLU A 333 21.69 16.16 5.46
C GLU A 333 23.18 16.17 5.12
N TYR A 334 23.62 15.09 4.47
CA TYR A 334 24.98 14.92 4.00
C TYR A 334 24.99 14.54 2.53
N TYR A 335 26.05 14.92 1.83
CA TYR A 335 26.19 14.74 0.38
C TYR A 335 27.55 14.15 0.07
N VAL A 336 27.58 13.13 -0.80
CA VAL A 336 28.81 12.44 -1.23
C VAL A 336 28.87 12.28 -2.75
N ARG A 337 30.07 12.33 -3.32
CA ARG A 337 30.34 12.14 -4.75
C ARG A 337 31.76 11.65 -5.00
N SER A 338 31.99 10.97 -6.13
CA SER A 338 33.25 10.31 -6.48
C SER A 338 34.47 11.22 -6.63
N ASN A 339 34.27 12.51 -6.88
CA ASN A 339 35.30 13.55 -6.90
C ASN A 339 35.10 14.61 -5.79
N GLY A 340 34.46 14.21 -4.69
CA GLY A 340 34.34 15.01 -3.47
C GLY A 340 35.64 15.04 -2.67
N SER A 341 35.60 15.62 -1.47
CA SER A 341 36.75 15.63 -0.56
C SER A 341 36.29 15.46 0.88
N ASP A 342 36.93 14.53 1.58
CA ASP A 342 36.66 14.22 3.00
C ASP A 342 37.16 15.32 3.96
N GLN A 343 37.76 16.40 3.43
CA GLN A 343 38.13 17.60 4.19
C GLN A 343 37.02 18.66 4.20
N GLN A 344 35.84 18.35 3.65
CA GLN A 344 34.71 19.26 3.49
C GLN A 344 33.59 18.98 4.50
N PRO A 345 32.64 19.91 4.70
CA PRO A 345 31.50 19.70 5.60
C PRO A 345 30.44 18.72 5.08
N CYS A 346 30.67 18.07 3.92
CA CYS A 346 29.76 17.13 3.27
C CYS A 346 28.36 17.72 2.98
N ASN A 347 28.26 18.99 2.58
CA ASN A 347 26.99 19.62 2.21
C ASN A 347 26.79 19.63 0.68
N SER A 348 25.63 20.09 0.20
CA SER A 348 25.29 20.05 -1.23
C SER A 348 26.28 20.80 -2.13
N SER A 349 26.94 21.83 -1.61
CA SER A 349 27.95 22.61 -2.32
C SER A 349 29.35 22.01 -2.22
N ASN A 350 29.67 21.34 -1.10
CA ASN A 350 30.97 20.74 -0.81
C ASN A 350 30.78 19.30 -0.30
N PRO A 351 30.46 18.37 -1.19
CA PRO A 351 30.21 16.97 -0.84
C PRO A 351 31.51 16.21 -0.55
N CYS A 352 31.40 15.18 0.27
CA CYS A 352 32.52 14.32 0.68
C CYS A 352 32.78 13.19 -0.31
N LEU A 353 33.94 12.57 -0.20
CA LEU A 353 34.36 11.46 -1.06
C LEU A 353 33.81 10.12 -0.54
N THR A 354 33.80 9.93 0.78
CA THR A 354 33.40 8.67 1.42
C THR A 354 32.26 8.86 2.40
N VAL A 355 31.51 7.79 2.65
CA VAL A 355 30.47 7.76 3.69
C VAL A 355 31.04 7.57 5.10
N GLU A 356 32.32 7.19 5.17
CA GLU A 356 33.03 6.83 6.40
C GLU A 356 33.74 8.05 7.02
N GLU A 357 33.62 9.21 6.38
CA GLU A 357 34.28 10.43 6.85
C GLU A 357 33.72 10.90 8.20
N SER A 358 34.59 11.53 8.99
CA SER A 358 34.37 11.90 10.39
C SER A 358 33.02 12.58 10.66
N GLN A 359 32.61 13.55 9.82
CA GLN A 359 31.34 14.27 10.00
C GLN A 359 30.12 13.36 9.85
N ILE A 360 30.14 12.45 8.87
CA ILE A 360 29.04 11.51 8.65
C ILE A 360 29.04 10.47 9.77
N TYR A 361 30.21 9.90 10.09
CA TYR A 361 30.36 8.86 11.10
C TYR A 361 29.91 9.31 12.49
N LEU A 362 30.22 10.57 12.88
CA LEU A 362 29.82 11.12 14.19
C LEU A 362 28.31 11.36 14.31
N ASN A 363 27.62 11.61 13.19
CA ASN A 363 26.22 12.05 13.21
C ASN A 363 25.22 11.00 12.72
N ILE A 364 25.68 9.89 12.12
CA ILE A 364 24.79 8.82 11.64
C ILE A 364 23.91 8.23 12.75
N ASN A 365 24.33 8.32 14.01
CA ASN A 365 23.56 7.85 15.17
C ASN A 365 23.00 8.98 16.04
N SER A 366 22.93 10.22 15.52
CA SER A 366 22.28 11.35 16.21
C SER A 366 20.80 11.07 16.48
N LEU A 367 20.11 11.90 17.27
CA LEU A 367 18.65 11.78 17.45
C LEU A 367 17.87 12.37 16.27
N LYS A 368 18.46 13.29 15.52
CA LYS A 368 17.81 13.91 14.37
C LYS A 368 17.64 12.89 13.24
N PRO A 369 16.62 13.01 12.39
CA PRO A 369 16.57 12.26 11.13
C PRO A 369 17.86 12.51 10.34
N PHE A 370 18.41 11.46 9.74
CA PHE A 370 19.67 11.51 8.99
C PHE A 370 19.41 11.07 7.55
N LEU A 371 19.93 11.84 6.60
CA LEU A 371 19.79 11.60 5.18
C LEU A 371 21.12 11.82 4.45
N LEU A 372 21.62 10.77 3.79
CA LEU A 372 22.81 10.81 2.95
C LEU A 372 22.43 10.73 1.48
N TYR A 373 22.77 11.78 0.74
CA TYR A 373 22.61 11.89 -0.70
C TYR A 373 23.87 11.46 -1.44
N ILE A 374 23.71 10.61 -2.44
CA ILE A 374 24.80 10.12 -3.29
C ILE A 374 24.58 10.67 -4.70
N TYR A 375 25.52 11.44 -5.24
CA TYR A 375 25.40 11.97 -6.60
C TYR A 375 25.64 10.89 -7.66
N ASP A 376 26.71 10.12 -7.51
CA ASP A 376 27.19 9.17 -8.49
C ASP A 376 27.56 7.84 -7.84
N ASN A 377 28.77 7.69 -7.32
CA ASN A 377 29.27 6.47 -6.72
C ASN A 377 30.11 6.75 -5.47
N VAL A 378 30.06 5.82 -4.53
CA VAL A 378 30.87 5.81 -3.31
C VAL A 378 31.39 4.40 -3.06
N SER A 379 32.40 4.27 -2.21
CA SER A 379 32.78 2.96 -1.66
C SER A 379 32.74 2.94 -0.15
N ILE A 380 32.43 1.77 0.42
CA ILE A 380 32.56 1.48 1.84
C ILE A 380 33.63 0.42 2.04
N SER A 381 34.64 0.74 2.84
CA SER A 381 35.81 -0.12 3.07
C SER A 381 35.80 -0.73 4.47
N ASN A 382 35.13 -0.11 5.44
CA ASN A 382 34.96 -0.58 6.80
C ASN A 382 33.46 -0.69 7.17
N ILE A 383 33.23 -1.12 8.41
CA ILE A 383 31.89 -1.30 8.96
C ILE A 383 31.29 0.05 9.36
N VAL A 384 30.11 0.35 8.84
CA VAL A 384 29.26 1.47 9.26
C VAL A 384 28.24 0.95 10.26
N VAL A 385 28.32 1.40 11.52
CA VAL A 385 27.41 0.98 12.59
C VAL A 385 26.21 1.92 12.68
N ILE A 386 25.00 1.37 12.61
CA ILE A 386 23.74 2.10 12.74
C ILE A 386 22.98 1.55 13.95
N SER A 387 22.76 2.40 14.94
CA SER A 387 22.15 2.07 16.23
C SER A 387 20.92 2.92 16.58
N GLN A 388 20.55 3.92 15.76
CA GLN A 388 19.36 4.74 16.01
C GLN A 388 18.05 4.01 15.67
N THR A 389 17.15 3.88 16.64
CA THR A 389 15.87 3.15 16.53
C THR A 389 14.66 4.04 16.26
N ILE A 390 14.76 5.35 16.51
CA ILE A 390 13.63 6.28 16.38
C ILE A 390 13.32 6.57 14.91
N THR A 391 14.34 6.96 14.13
CA THR A 391 14.19 7.31 12.70
C THR A 391 15.17 6.51 11.85
N PRO A 392 14.75 6.02 10.67
CA PRO A 392 15.64 5.30 9.78
C PRO A 392 16.79 6.20 9.31
N ARG A 393 17.97 5.62 9.15
CA ARG A 393 19.10 6.24 8.45
C ARG A 393 18.95 6.02 6.97
N THR A 394 18.69 7.09 6.23
CA THR A 394 18.30 7.00 4.83
C THR A 394 19.49 7.31 3.93
N PHE A 395 19.74 6.44 2.97
CA PHE A 395 20.75 6.57 1.93
C PHE A 395 20.05 6.56 0.57
N ARG A 396 20.27 7.57 -0.25
CA ARG A 396 19.58 7.64 -1.55
C ARG A 396 20.35 8.39 -2.63
N ASN A 397 19.92 8.19 -3.87
CA ASN A 397 20.39 8.93 -5.02
C ASN A 397 20.11 10.45 -4.91
N TYR A 398 20.85 11.22 -5.70
CA TYR A 398 20.66 12.65 -5.90
C TYR A 398 20.95 13.02 -7.36
N PRO A 399 20.20 13.97 -7.99
CA PRO A 399 19.14 14.81 -7.41
C PRO A 399 17.82 14.08 -7.14
N LEU A 400 17.00 14.65 -6.25
CA LEU A 400 15.77 14.06 -5.72
C LEU A 400 14.66 13.82 -6.77
N ASP A 401 14.69 14.56 -7.87
CA ASP A 401 13.79 14.45 -9.01
C ASP A 401 14.22 13.36 -10.01
N SER A 402 15.40 12.77 -9.82
CA SER A 402 15.91 11.67 -10.63
C SER A 402 15.51 10.31 -10.07
N ILE A 403 15.21 9.38 -10.96
CA ILE A 403 15.05 7.93 -10.66
C ILE A 403 16.32 7.13 -10.99
N GLN A 404 17.40 7.81 -11.41
CA GLN A 404 18.66 7.15 -11.70
C GLN A 404 19.31 6.67 -10.40
N LEU A 405 19.76 5.42 -10.40
CA LEU A 405 20.43 4.82 -9.25
C LEU A 405 21.80 5.43 -9.02
N SER A 406 22.20 5.51 -7.75
CA SER A 406 23.58 5.83 -7.35
C SER A 406 24.27 4.61 -6.76
N ASP A 407 25.58 4.51 -6.96
CA ASP A 407 26.33 3.30 -6.65
C ASP A 407 26.90 3.32 -5.22
N ILE A 408 26.76 2.19 -4.53
CA ILE A 408 27.54 1.89 -3.32
C ILE A 408 28.36 0.63 -3.58
N LEU A 409 29.69 0.80 -3.70
CA LEU A 409 30.64 -0.30 -3.74
C LEU A 409 30.98 -0.79 -2.32
N ILE A 410 30.58 -2.01 -2.01
CA ILE A 410 30.89 -2.71 -0.77
C ILE A 410 32.17 -3.53 -0.97
N LYS A 411 33.27 -3.09 -0.32
CA LYS A 411 34.56 -3.78 -0.39
C LYS A 411 34.64 -4.96 0.59
N ALA A 412 35.75 -5.70 0.54
CA ALA A 412 35.98 -6.94 1.29
C ALA A 412 35.75 -6.83 2.81
N ASN A 413 36.01 -5.69 3.44
CA ASN A 413 35.76 -5.47 4.87
C ASN A 413 34.59 -4.50 5.15
N GLY A 414 33.99 -3.95 4.10
CA GLY A 414 32.88 -3.00 4.19
C GLY A 414 31.56 -3.67 4.49
N GLY A 415 30.67 -2.93 5.15
CA GLY A 415 29.28 -3.36 5.39
C GLY A 415 28.54 -2.45 6.36
N PHE A 416 27.23 -2.58 6.41
CA PHE A 416 26.37 -1.89 7.36
C PHE A 416 25.97 -2.84 8.49
N TYR A 417 26.26 -2.46 9.75
CA TYR A 417 25.93 -3.24 10.94
C TYR A 417 24.80 -2.54 11.69
N LEU A 418 23.65 -3.18 11.74
CA LEU A 418 22.41 -2.57 12.18
C LEU A 418 21.97 -3.19 13.50
N GLY A 419 21.98 -2.39 14.56
CA GLY A 419 21.18 -2.64 15.75
C GLY A 419 19.79 -1.99 15.67
N ALA A 420 19.48 -1.32 14.56
CA ALA A 420 18.33 -0.43 14.44
C ALA A 420 17.88 -0.21 12.97
N LYS A 421 17.39 0.99 12.61
CA LYS A 421 16.66 1.22 11.35
C LYS A 421 17.49 1.86 10.25
N VAL A 422 17.49 1.28 9.05
CA VAL A 422 18.13 1.84 7.84
C VAL A 422 17.20 1.74 6.64
N ARG A 423 17.29 2.72 5.75
CA ARG A 423 16.60 2.75 4.47
C ARG A 423 17.57 3.04 3.34
N PHE A 424 17.50 2.27 2.27
CA PHE A 424 18.18 2.56 1.02
C PHE A 424 17.15 2.74 -0.09
N GLN A 425 17.22 3.85 -0.81
CA GLN A 425 16.30 4.16 -1.91
C GLN A 425 17.09 4.49 -3.17
N LEU A 426 16.74 3.87 -4.29
CA LEU A 426 17.39 4.14 -5.58
C LEU A 426 18.92 3.93 -5.52
N ILE A 427 19.35 2.86 -4.86
CA ILE A 427 20.76 2.50 -4.73
C ILE A 427 21.08 1.27 -5.57
N ASN A 428 22.18 1.35 -6.32
CA ASN A 428 22.80 0.22 -6.96
C ASN A 428 23.97 -0.29 -6.11
N PHE A 429 23.79 -1.46 -5.50
CA PHE A 429 24.81 -2.08 -4.67
C PHE A 429 25.77 -2.91 -5.53
N ILE A 430 27.06 -2.64 -5.37
CA ILE A 430 28.13 -3.35 -6.05
C ILE A 430 28.95 -4.09 -5.00
N MET A 431 29.08 -5.41 -5.12
CA MET A 431 29.88 -6.21 -4.18
C MET A 431 31.23 -6.58 -4.78
N GLU A 432 32.32 -6.28 -4.07
CA GLU A 432 33.65 -6.76 -4.41
C GLU A 432 33.72 -8.29 -4.30
N GLY A 433 34.35 -8.95 -5.27
CA GLY A 433 34.52 -10.40 -5.29
C GLY A 433 35.51 -10.86 -4.21
N THR A 434 35.04 -11.60 -3.22
CA THR A 434 35.89 -12.18 -2.16
C THR A 434 35.91 -13.71 -2.27
N GLN A 435 37.10 -14.31 -2.28
CA GLN A 435 37.24 -15.78 -2.32
C GLN A 435 36.95 -16.46 -0.96
N GLN A 436 36.56 -15.70 0.07
CA GLN A 436 36.23 -16.20 1.42
C GLN A 436 34.94 -15.57 1.95
N GLN A 437 34.35 -16.22 2.96
CA GLN A 437 33.28 -15.64 3.80
C GLN A 437 33.83 -14.38 4.49
N GLY A 438 33.19 -13.24 4.27
CA GLY A 438 33.55 -11.97 4.90
C GLY A 438 32.32 -11.22 5.41
N THR A 439 32.50 -9.97 5.83
CA THR A 439 31.43 -9.07 6.29
C THR A 439 30.30 -8.96 5.28
N HIS A 440 29.05 -9.35 5.61
CA HIS A 440 27.92 -9.19 4.69
C HIS A 440 27.63 -7.72 4.39
N GLY A 441 26.92 -7.43 3.30
CA GLY A 441 26.64 -6.06 2.87
C GLY A 441 25.83 -5.27 3.90
N ILE A 442 24.68 -5.80 4.31
CA ILE A 442 23.75 -5.18 5.26
C ILE A 442 23.36 -6.22 6.30
N ASN A 443 23.71 -5.99 7.56
CA ASN A 443 23.58 -6.95 8.66
C ASN A 443 22.55 -6.45 9.69
N GLY A 444 21.40 -7.10 9.78
CA GLY A 444 20.42 -6.94 10.86
C GLY A 444 20.80 -7.79 12.06
N LEU A 445 21.36 -7.16 13.09
CA LEU A 445 22.00 -7.81 14.24
C LEU A 445 21.24 -7.60 15.56
N SER A 446 19.96 -7.21 15.49
CA SER A 446 19.05 -7.08 16.63
C SER A 446 17.61 -7.38 16.21
N ASP A 447 16.73 -7.61 17.17
CA ASP A 447 15.27 -7.69 16.98
C ASP A 447 14.62 -6.30 16.78
N ALA A 448 15.35 -5.23 17.06
CA ALA A 448 14.98 -3.85 16.72
C ALA A 448 15.42 -3.43 15.30
N ALA A 449 16.13 -4.30 14.57
CA ALA A 449 16.64 -3.97 13.25
C ALA A 449 15.50 -3.80 12.24
N GLU A 450 15.64 -2.80 11.36
CA GLU A 450 14.75 -2.57 10.22
C GLU A 450 15.59 -2.30 8.98
N ILE A 451 15.54 -3.22 8.01
CA ILE A 451 16.19 -3.08 6.71
C ILE A 451 15.08 -2.79 5.71
N ASP A 452 15.11 -1.60 5.12
CA ASP A 452 14.16 -1.16 4.10
C ASP A 452 14.90 -0.85 2.79
N LEU A 453 14.79 -1.74 1.80
CA LEU A 453 15.31 -1.53 0.44
C LEU A 453 14.17 -1.15 -0.50
N GLN A 454 14.35 -0.05 -1.23
CA GLN A 454 13.34 0.48 -2.15
C GLN A 454 13.97 0.82 -3.51
N ASP A 455 13.51 0.14 -4.55
CA ASP A 455 13.90 0.43 -5.94
C ASP A 455 15.43 0.33 -6.14
N CYS A 456 16.03 -0.74 -5.60
CA CYS A 456 17.47 -0.95 -5.60
C CYS A 456 17.93 -1.96 -6.66
N GLN A 457 19.21 -1.93 -6.99
CA GLN A 457 19.89 -2.97 -7.78
C GLN A 457 21.01 -3.64 -6.99
N PHE A 458 21.36 -4.85 -7.39
CA PHE A 458 22.49 -5.57 -6.83
C PHE A 458 23.25 -6.35 -7.89
N HIS A 459 24.57 -6.12 -7.96
CA HIS A 459 25.45 -6.86 -8.85
C HIS A 459 26.86 -7.06 -8.25
N MET A 460 27.61 -7.98 -8.86
CA MET A 460 29.02 -8.17 -8.53
C MET A 460 29.87 -7.11 -9.25
N GLN A 461 31.01 -6.74 -8.66
CA GLN A 461 31.94 -5.77 -9.26
C GLN A 461 32.62 -6.33 -10.52
N ASN A 462 33.06 -7.59 -10.46
CA ASN A 462 33.80 -8.24 -11.54
C ASN A 462 33.02 -9.44 -12.07
N SER A 463 32.66 -9.41 -13.36
CA SER A 463 31.99 -10.53 -14.04
C SER A 463 32.86 -11.79 -14.00
N GLY A 464 32.27 -12.94 -13.67
CA GLY A 464 33.00 -14.22 -13.55
C GLY A 464 33.77 -14.40 -12.24
N SER A 465 33.73 -13.42 -11.33
CA SER A 465 34.14 -13.61 -9.94
C SER A 465 33.03 -14.25 -9.11
N TYR A 466 33.34 -14.58 -7.85
CA TYR A 466 32.39 -15.07 -6.87
C TYR A 466 32.37 -14.16 -5.65
N ILE A 467 31.22 -14.01 -5.02
CA ILE A 467 31.09 -13.30 -3.73
C ILE A 467 30.83 -14.29 -2.58
N GLY A 468 31.50 -14.11 -1.45
CA GLY A 468 31.33 -14.94 -0.25
C GLY A 468 30.31 -14.39 0.76
N LYS A 469 29.42 -13.49 0.35
CA LYS A 469 28.65 -12.61 1.24
C LYS A 469 27.22 -12.40 0.75
N CYS A 470 26.29 -12.23 1.69
CA CYS A 470 24.94 -11.76 1.39
C CYS A 470 24.93 -10.25 1.09
N LEU A 471 23.97 -9.79 0.28
CA LEU A 471 23.59 -8.38 0.29
C LEU A 471 22.87 -8.07 1.60
N VAL A 472 21.84 -8.85 1.93
CA VAL A 472 21.05 -8.71 3.16
C VAL A 472 21.22 -9.96 4.00
N TYR A 473 21.67 -9.78 5.24
CA TYR A 473 21.72 -10.81 6.27
C TYR A 473 21.01 -10.31 7.53
N ALA A 474 19.89 -10.93 7.89
CA ALA A 474 19.17 -10.61 9.12
C ALA A 474 19.16 -11.83 10.04
N SER A 475 19.81 -11.73 11.20
CA SER A 475 20.21 -12.92 11.98
C SER A 475 19.54 -13.07 13.35
N ILE A 476 18.59 -12.20 13.68
CA ILE A 476 17.94 -12.21 15.00
C ILE A 476 16.41 -12.16 14.87
N GLY A 477 15.87 -11.08 14.31
CA GLY A 477 14.43 -10.83 14.18
C GLY A 477 14.23 -9.45 13.55
N GLY A 478 13.15 -8.77 13.94
CA GLY A 478 12.86 -7.42 13.45
C GLY A 478 11.99 -7.39 12.20
N ASN A 479 11.66 -6.18 11.74
CA ASN A 479 10.74 -5.97 10.62
C ASN A 479 11.54 -5.47 9.42
N HIS A 480 11.49 -6.16 8.29
CA HIS A 480 12.30 -5.84 7.12
C HIS A 480 11.43 -5.82 5.87
N ALA A 481 11.77 -4.96 4.93
CA ALA A 481 11.14 -4.92 3.62
C ALA A 481 12.16 -4.74 2.51
N ILE A 482 11.97 -5.51 1.44
CA ILE A 482 12.78 -5.47 0.25
C ILE A 482 11.81 -5.35 -0.92
N SER A 483 11.76 -4.16 -1.51
CA SER A 483 10.80 -3.82 -2.57
C SER A 483 11.50 -3.41 -3.85
N ASN A 484 11.09 -4.01 -4.96
CA ASN A 484 11.62 -3.72 -6.30
C ASN A 484 13.16 -3.82 -6.38
N LEU A 485 13.75 -4.84 -5.72
CA LEU A 485 15.17 -5.17 -5.86
C LEU A 485 15.38 -5.97 -7.15
N ILE A 486 16.31 -5.52 -7.99
CA ILE A 486 16.76 -6.29 -9.17
C ILE A 486 18.17 -6.81 -8.91
N ALA A 487 18.32 -8.13 -8.83
CA ALA A 487 19.61 -8.80 -8.67
C ALA A 487 19.86 -9.74 -9.85
N LYS A 488 21.00 -9.59 -10.52
CA LYS A 488 21.26 -10.28 -11.79
C LYS A 488 22.71 -10.75 -11.94
N ASP A 489 22.86 -11.95 -12.53
CA ASP A 489 24.14 -12.55 -12.92
C ASP A 489 25.12 -12.70 -11.75
N ILE A 490 24.64 -13.27 -10.64
CA ILE A 490 25.41 -13.41 -9.38
C ILE A 490 25.78 -14.86 -9.15
N SER A 491 27.06 -15.12 -8.87
CA SER A 491 27.54 -16.40 -8.35
C SER A 491 28.11 -16.22 -6.95
N SER A 492 27.53 -16.88 -5.94
CA SER A 492 27.87 -16.61 -4.54
C SER A 492 27.92 -17.86 -3.66
N TYR A 493 28.84 -17.92 -2.69
CA TYR A 493 28.81 -18.95 -1.66
C TYR A 493 27.66 -18.78 -0.66
N GLU A 494 27.06 -17.59 -0.60
CA GLU A 494 25.93 -17.22 0.25
C GLU A 494 24.69 -16.89 -0.60
N ASN A 495 23.54 -16.69 0.04
CA ASN A 495 22.34 -16.16 -0.60
C ASN A 495 22.44 -14.65 -0.80
N ILE A 496 21.66 -14.07 -1.71
CA ILE A 496 21.54 -12.61 -1.81
C ILE A 496 20.86 -12.06 -0.55
N ILE A 497 19.77 -12.74 -0.16
CA ILE A 497 18.98 -12.44 1.04
C ILE A 497 18.98 -13.67 1.94
N LYS A 498 19.46 -13.50 3.17
CA LYS A 498 19.54 -14.57 4.16
C LYS A 498 18.89 -14.12 5.47
N ILE A 499 17.86 -14.84 5.89
CA ILE A 499 17.05 -14.54 7.07
C ILE A 499 17.16 -15.70 8.05
N LEU A 500 17.60 -15.44 9.28
CA LEU A 500 17.68 -16.40 10.38
C LEU A 500 17.02 -15.77 11.61
N PHE A 501 15.74 -16.07 11.83
CA PHE A 501 14.95 -15.44 12.89
C PHE A 501 14.82 -16.37 14.10
N TYR A 502 15.54 -16.03 15.16
CA TYR A 502 15.43 -16.63 16.50
C TYR A 502 14.38 -15.90 17.36
N TYR A 503 14.17 -14.61 17.08
CA TYR A 503 13.18 -13.74 17.70
C TYR A 503 12.08 -13.37 16.69
N ALA A 504 10.97 -12.84 17.21
CA ALA A 504 9.84 -12.43 16.39
C ALA A 504 10.25 -11.36 15.38
N GLY A 505 9.62 -11.39 14.21
CA GLY A 505 9.92 -10.45 13.15
C GLY A 505 9.06 -10.68 11.92
N SER A 506 9.09 -9.73 11.00
CA SER A 506 8.44 -9.85 9.71
C SER A 506 9.39 -9.49 8.57
N VAL A 507 9.29 -10.20 7.46
CA VAL A 507 10.00 -9.87 6.23
C VAL A 507 9.01 -9.87 5.08
N ILE A 508 8.99 -8.79 4.30
CA ILE A 508 8.20 -8.69 3.08
C ILE A 508 9.14 -8.45 1.90
N ILE A 509 9.19 -9.39 0.97
CA ILE A 509 9.90 -9.26 -0.31
C ILE A 509 8.86 -9.06 -1.40
N THR A 510 8.79 -7.87 -1.98
CA THR A 510 7.76 -7.51 -2.96
C THR A 510 8.33 -6.99 -4.26
N ASP A 511 7.72 -7.34 -5.39
CA ASP A 511 8.06 -6.82 -6.72
C ASP A 511 9.54 -7.00 -7.13
N CYS A 512 10.26 -7.95 -6.50
CA CYS A 512 11.69 -8.16 -6.73
C CYS A 512 11.95 -9.10 -7.91
N GLN A 513 13.09 -8.92 -8.58
CA GLN A 513 13.52 -9.74 -9.70
C GLN A 513 14.92 -10.32 -9.43
N PHE A 514 15.03 -11.64 -9.51
CA PHE A 514 16.27 -12.40 -9.38
C PHE A 514 16.53 -13.16 -10.67
N GLU A 515 17.61 -12.85 -11.38
CA GLU A 515 17.93 -13.44 -12.68
C GLU A 515 19.34 -14.04 -12.70
N ASN A 516 19.47 -15.29 -13.15
CA ASN A 516 20.76 -15.99 -13.28
C ASN A 516 21.57 -16.02 -11.97
N ILE A 517 20.92 -16.38 -10.86
CA ILE A 517 21.58 -16.48 -9.55
C ILE A 517 22.08 -17.90 -9.34
N THR A 518 23.36 -18.09 -9.06
CA THR A 518 23.96 -19.40 -8.76
C THR A 518 24.59 -19.39 -7.38
N LYS A 519 23.98 -20.07 -6.42
CA LYS A 519 24.62 -20.33 -5.13
C LYS A 519 25.64 -21.46 -5.30
N ILE A 520 26.92 -21.18 -5.08
CA ILE A 520 28.03 -22.14 -5.22
C ILE A 520 28.39 -22.78 -3.87
N GLY A 521 28.87 -24.02 -3.88
CA GLY A 521 29.20 -24.81 -2.67
C GLY A 521 28.07 -25.73 -2.20
N GLU A 522 28.30 -26.49 -1.12
CA GLU A 522 27.46 -27.64 -0.76
C GLU A 522 26.73 -27.51 0.60
N THR A 523 26.96 -26.42 1.34
CA THR A 523 26.51 -26.29 2.74
C THR A 523 25.27 -25.42 2.95
N ILE A 524 25.05 -24.43 2.08
CA ILE A 524 23.96 -23.44 2.21
C ILE A 524 22.85 -23.77 1.21
N ALA A 525 21.60 -23.77 1.67
CA ALA A 525 20.42 -24.01 0.85
C ALA A 525 19.90 -22.72 0.19
N GLY A 526 19.06 -22.87 -0.84
CA GLY A 526 18.46 -21.76 -1.58
C GLY A 526 19.45 -21.05 -2.51
N GLY A 527 18.96 -20.55 -3.64
CA GLY A 527 19.78 -19.83 -4.62
C GLY A 527 19.86 -18.36 -4.24
N ALA A 528 18.79 -17.63 -4.52
CA ALA A 528 18.67 -16.21 -4.22
C ALA A 528 18.36 -15.95 -2.74
N THR A 529 17.53 -16.80 -2.12
CA THR A 529 17.00 -16.54 -0.78
C THR A 529 17.03 -17.78 0.11
N LEU A 530 17.46 -17.59 1.36
CA LEU A 530 17.30 -18.55 2.45
C LEU A 530 16.58 -17.86 3.61
N ALA A 531 15.59 -18.54 4.19
CA ALA A 531 14.93 -18.12 5.41
C ALA A 531 14.77 -19.29 6.39
N ILE A 532 15.18 -19.11 7.64
CA ILE A 532 14.96 -20.09 8.72
C ILE A 532 14.23 -19.36 9.86
N LEU A 533 13.01 -19.81 10.16
CA LEU A 533 12.08 -19.14 11.06
C LEU A 533 11.89 -20.00 12.32
N GLN A 534 12.60 -19.64 13.40
CA GLN A 534 12.60 -20.38 14.67
C GLN A 534 11.68 -19.77 15.72
N SER A 535 11.35 -18.49 15.60
CA SER A 535 10.50 -17.80 16.58
C SER A 535 9.01 -17.97 16.31
N HIS A 536 8.21 -18.06 17.38
CA HIS A 536 6.77 -17.87 17.31
C HIS A 536 6.46 -16.43 16.86
N GLN A 537 5.38 -16.22 16.09
CA GLN A 537 4.99 -14.89 15.57
C GLN A 537 5.92 -14.31 14.48
N THR A 538 6.65 -15.17 13.77
CA THR A 538 7.41 -14.75 12.59
C THR A 538 6.54 -14.75 11.34
N ARG A 539 6.71 -13.76 10.46
CA ARG A 539 6.05 -13.72 9.14
C ARG A 539 7.06 -13.49 8.02
N PHE A 540 7.00 -14.29 6.96
CA PHE A 540 7.88 -14.16 5.81
C PHE A 540 7.07 -14.24 4.51
N ASP A 541 6.91 -13.11 3.84
CA ASP A 541 6.07 -12.97 2.65
C ASP A 541 6.92 -12.68 1.40
N ILE A 542 6.63 -13.38 0.31
CA ILE A 542 7.16 -13.10 -1.04
C ILE A 542 5.98 -12.82 -1.97
N ILE A 543 5.87 -11.60 -2.46
CA ILE A 543 4.70 -11.11 -3.19
C ILE A 543 5.12 -10.50 -4.52
N ASP A 544 4.42 -10.84 -5.61
CA ASP A 544 4.65 -10.23 -6.94
C ASP A 544 6.12 -10.31 -7.44
N CYS A 545 6.91 -11.29 -6.98
CA CYS A 545 8.32 -11.44 -7.34
C CYS A 545 8.54 -12.33 -8.57
N LYS A 546 9.73 -12.24 -9.16
CA LYS A 546 10.15 -13.09 -10.28
C LYS A 546 11.55 -13.67 -10.06
N PHE A 547 11.65 -15.00 -10.08
CA PHE A 547 12.90 -15.75 -10.03
C PHE A 547 13.12 -16.43 -11.37
N THR A 548 14.20 -16.10 -12.07
CA THR A 548 14.54 -16.65 -13.39
C THR A 548 15.93 -17.29 -13.35
N SER A 549 16.01 -18.57 -13.69
CA SER A 549 17.26 -19.34 -13.75
C SER A 549 18.11 -19.26 -12.47
N CYS A 550 17.45 -19.26 -11.31
CA CYS A 550 18.09 -19.29 -10.00
C CYS A 550 18.36 -20.73 -9.54
N LYS A 551 19.59 -21.02 -9.10
CA LYS A 551 20.09 -22.37 -8.84
C LYS A 551 20.86 -22.43 -7.54
N ALA A 552 20.73 -23.55 -6.85
CA ALA A 552 21.57 -23.96 -5.73
C ALA A 552 22.06 -25.40 -6.01
N PRO A 553 23.06 -25.58 -6.87
CA PRO A 553 23.61 -26.89 -7.15
C PRO A 553 24.05 -27.57 -5.85
N TYR A 554 23.82 -28.88 -5.76
CA TYR A 554 24.19 -29.72 -4.62
C TYR A 554 23.41 -29.49 -3.32
N THR A 555 22.51 -28.51 -3.26
CA THR A 555 21.64 -28.26 -2.10
C THR A 555 20.16 -28.14 -2.49
N THR A 556 19.29 -27.90 -1.51
CA THR A 556 17.83 -27.81 -1.69
C THR A 556 17.37 -26.36 -1.91
N GLY A 557 16.13 -26.18 -2.38
CA GLY A 557 15.47 -24.87 -2.52
C GLY A 557 15.59 -24.19 -3.89
N GLY A 558 16.58 -24.51 -4.72
CA GLY A 558 16.70 -23.95 -6.07
C GLY A 558 16.84 -22.43 -6.08
N ALA A 559 15.73 -21.70 -6.19
CA ALA A 559 15.68 -20.24 -6.05
C ALA A 559 15.54 -19.78 -4.58
N VAL A 560 14.65 -20.43 -3.82
CA VAL A 560 14.23 -20.01 -2.48
C VAL A 560 14.17 -21.24 -1.58
N TYR A 561 14.86 -21.21 -0.45
CA TYR A 561 14.72 -22.19 0.62
C TYR A 561 14.09 -21.52 1.83
N VAL A 562 13.00 -22.10 2.36
CA VAL A 562 12.45 -21.67 3.65
C VAL A 562 12.22 -22.84 4.57
N GLU A 563 12.68 -22.71 5.81
CA GLU A 563 12.48 -23.68 6.88
C GLU A 563 11.68 -23.05 8.02
N ILE A 564 10.53 -23.65 8.32
CA ILE A 564 9.70 -23.28 9.46
C ILE A 564 10.00 -24.27 10.59
N VAL A 565 10.67 -23.80 11.64
CA VAL A 565 10.95 -24.62 12.83
C VAL A 565 9.84 -24.46 13.88
N SER A 566 9.23 -23.28 13.94
CA SER A 566 8.12 -22.99 14.86
C SER A 566 6.75 -23.15 14.19
N ALA A 567 5.85 -23.92 14.82
CA ALA A 567 4.51 -24.21 14.29
C ALA A 567 3.59 -22.98 14.09
N SER A 568 3.97 -21.80 14.61
CA SER A 568 3.20 -20.56 14.46
C SER A 568 3.86 -19.49 13.59
N ALA A 569 4.97 -19.79 12.93
CA ALA A 569 5.50 -18.91 11.89
C ALA A 569 4.65 -19.04 10.61
N LEU A 570 4.43 -17.91 9.94
CA LEU A 570 3.59 -17.82 8.74
C LEU A 570 4.43 -17.46 7.52
N ILE A 571 4.12 -18.11 6.40
CA ILE A 571 4.72 -17.81 5.10
C ILE A 571 3.61 -17.63 4.08
N ALA A 572 3.72 -16.57 3.28
CA ALA A 572 2.90 -16.40 2.09
C ALA A 572 3.78 -16.19 0.85
N ILE A 573 3.61 -17.01 -0.17
CA ILE A 573 4.18 -16.78 -1.50
C ILE A 573 3.02 -16.54 -2.45
N THR A 574 2.84 -15.28 -2.85
CA THR A 574 1.64 -14.83 -3.58
C THR A 574 2.04 -14.17 -4.89
N ARG A 575 1.37 -14.54 -5.99
CA ARG A 575 1.58 -13.94 -7.34
C ARG A 575 3.05 -13.91 -7.79
N THR A 576 3.87 -14.83 -7.28
CA THR A 576 5.31 -14.90 -7.55
C THR A 576 5.60 -15.95 -8.64
N LEU A 577 6.46 -15.60 -9.58
CA LEU A 577 6.81 -16.41 -10.74
C LEU A 577 8.19 -17.07 -10.58
N PHE A 578 8.25 -18.39 -10.72
CA PHE A 578 9.50 -19.15 -10.81
C PHE A 578 9.68 -19.70 -12.22
N LYS A 579 10.75 -19.29 -12.91
CA LYS A 579 11.16 -19.75 -14.23
C LYS A 579 12.55 -20.38 -14.11
N GLN A 580 12.71 -21.62 -14.56
CA GLN A 580 14.02 -22.28 -14.61
C GLN A 580 14.77 -21.91 -15.88
#